data_AF-A0A7W7YWJ4-F1
#
_entry.id   AF-A0A7W7YWJ4-F1
#
_cell.length_a   1.000
_cell.length_b   1.000
_cell.length_c   1.000
_cell.angle_alpha   90.00
_cell.angle_beta   90.00
_cell.angle_gamma   90.00
#
_symmetry.space_group_name_H-M   'P 1'
#
loop_
_entity.id
_entity.type
_entity.pdbx_description
1 polymer ?
#
loop_
_entity_poly.entity_id
_entity_poly.type
_entity_poly.pdbx_seq_one_letter_code
_entity_poly.pdbx_strand_id
1 'polypeptide(L)'
;MGASMMKNDKQSIRFVGSGVEISGLGGIDIPSGEISGVEVVTIPLADYAGLLDCKRRLQETELTIEQFVAGRKSIIDRNPEVAVYLVQNFGLVPMNDILRACKRKFSRSRTPSKSAAYRYWATVRKKSSKSA
;
A
#
# COMPACT_ATOMS: atom_id res chain seq x y z
N MET A 1 -36.42 18.81 -17.00
CA MET A 1 -35.01 18.39 -17.17
C MET A 1 -34.13 19.58 -16.86
N GLY A 2 -33.45 19.60 -15.72
CA GLY A 2 -32.51 20.65 -15.33
C GLY A 2 -31.38 20.05 -14.52
N ALA A 3 -30.22 19.85 -15.14
CA ALA A 3 -29.03 19.36 -14.48
C ALA A 3 -28.37 20.52 -13.73
N SER A 4 -28.37 20.46 -12.39
CA SER A 4 -27.66 21.42 -11.54
C SER A 4 -26.17 21.06 -11.54
N MET A 5 -25.37 21.99 -12.03
CA MET A 5 -23.94 21.88 -12.26
C MET A 5 -23.21 22.17 -10.93
N MET A 6 -22.76 21.10 -10.25
CA MET A 6 -21.93 21.22 -9.04
C MET A 6 -20.61 21.91 -9.40
N LYS A 7 -20.44 23.15 -8.94
CA LYS A 7 -19.18 23.87 -8.98
C LYS A 7 -18.26 23.24 -7.92
N ASN A 8 -17.25 22.50 -8.35
CA ASN A 8 -16.16 22.10 -7.47
C ASN A 8 -15.27 23.32 -7.21
N ASP A 9 -15.49 23.96 -6.07
CA ASP A 9 -14.59 24.97 -5.53
C ASP A 9 -13.21 24.32 -5.33
N LYS A 10 -12.23 24.84 -6.06
CA LYS A 10 -10.85 24.36 -6.02
C LYS A 10 -10.24 24.70 -4.66
N GLN A 11 -10.10 23.69 -3.81
CA GLN A 11 -9.35 23.79 -2.57
C GLN A 11 -7.87 24.03 -2.90
N SER A 12 -7.29 25.08 -2.33
CA SER A 12 -5.92 25.50 -2.58
C SER A 12 -5.19 25.59 -1.24
N ILE A 13 -4.25 24.69 -1.00
CA ILE A 13 -3.40 24.70 0.19
C ILE A 13 -2.13 25.47 -0.19
N ARG A 14 -1.89 26.62 0.44
CA ARG A 14 -0.63 27.37 0.31
C ARG A 14 0.08 27.39 1.65
N PHE A 15 1.35 27.03 1.63
CA PHE A 15 2.24 27.13 2.78
C PHE A 15 2.97 28.47 2.70
N VAL A 16 2.83 29.31 3.72
CA VAL A 16 3.51 30.61 3.78
C VAL A 16 4.14 30.78 5.16
N GLY A 17 5.48 30.83 5.20
CA GLY A 17 6.31 31.51 6.20
C GLY A 17 6.36 30.96 7.64
N SER A 18 5.22 30.64 8.24
CA SER A 18 5.08 30.12 9.61
C SER A 18 3.61 29.80 9.94
N GLY A 19 2.75 29.63 8.94
CA GLY A 19 1.33 29.33 9.12
C GLY A 19 0.73 28.65 7.89
N VAL A 20 -0.32 27.87 8.11
CA VAL A 20 -1.12 27.24 7.05
C VAL A 20 -2.43 28.01 6.93
N GLU A 21 -2.58 28.81 5.88
CA GLU A 21 -3.86 29.45 5.58
C GLU A 21 -4.72 28.51 4.73
N ILE A 22 -5.80 27.99 5.32
CA ILE A 22 -6.81 27.20 4.62
C ILE A 22 -8.00 28.13 4.30
N SER A 23 -8.01 28.71 3.10
CA SER A 23 -9.10 29.58 2.67
C SER A 23 -10.33 28.73 2.26
N GLY A 24 -11.44 28.84 2.99
CA GLY A 24 -12.72 28.21 2.61
C GLY A 24 -13.57 27.66 3.75
N LEU A 25 -13.04 27.62 4.98
CA LEU A 25 -13.81 27.34 6.19
C LEU A 25 -13.83 28.63 7.01
N GLY A 26 -15.00 29.04 7.51
CA GLY A 26 -15.13 30.20 8.40
C GLY A 26 -14.06 30.10 9.50
N GLY A 27 -13.31 31.19 9.69
CA GLY A 27 -12.08 31.23 10.47
C GLY A 27 -12.21 30.49 11.80
N ILE A 28 -11.57 29.32 11.86
CA ILE A 28 -11.30 28.65 13.12
C ILE A 28 -9.93 29.20 13.52
N ASP A 29 -9.93 30.26 14.34
CA ASP A 29 -8.72 30.72 15.01
C ASP A 29 -8.33 29.64 16.04
N ILE A 30 -7.52 28.67 15.61
CA ILE A 30 -7.08 27.61 16.52
C ILE A 30 -5.92 28.17 17.36
N PRO A 31 -6.05 28.27 18.69
CA PRO A 31 -4.98 28.80 19.51
C PRO A 31 -3.78 27.86 19.46
N SER A 32 -2.66 28.36 18.95
CA SER A 32 -1.37 27.69 19.01
C SER A 32 -0.48 28.33 20.09
N GLY A 33 0.39 27.52 20.68
CA GLY A 33 1.35 27.93 21.69
C GLY A 33 2.58 27.03 21.66
N GLU A 34 3.55 27.30 22.52
CA GLU A 34 4.80 26.53 22.58
C GLU A 34 5.01 26.01 24.00
N ILE A 35 5.23 24.71 24.15
CA ILE A 35 5.56 24.08 25.42
C ILE A 35 6.89 23.35 25.24
N SER A 36 7.93 23.81 25.93
CA SER A 36 9.27 23.19 25.90
C SER A 36 9.87 23.03 24.49
N GLY A 37 9.70 24.01 23.59
CA GLY A 37 10.20 23.93 22.22
C GLY A 37 9.30 23.18 21.24
N VAL A 38 8.13 22.71 21.69
CA VAL A 38 7.17 21.97 20.87
C VAL A 38 5.94 22.84 20.62
N GLU A 39 5.63 23.07 19.34
CA GLU A 39 4.41 23.73 18.92
C GLU A 39 3.21 22.85 19.31
N VAL A 40 2.31 23.42 20.10
CA VAL A 40 1.10 22.78 20.58
C VAL A 40 -0.10 23.59 20.14
N VAL A 41 -1.22 22.91 19.93
CA VAL A 41 -2.47 23.52 19.50
C VAL A 41 -3.55 23.08 20.47
N THR A 42 -4.39 24.01 20.93
CA THR A 42 -5.52 23.68 21.79
C THR A 42 -6.70 23.25 20.93
N ILE A 43 -7.22 22.07 21.24
CA ILE A 43 -8.41 21.51 20.60
C ILE A 43 -9.49 21.27 21.67
N PRO A 44 -10.77 21.55 21.37
CA PRO A 44 -11.86 21.19 22.26
C PRO A 44 -11.84 19.69 22.58
N LEU A 45 -12.17 19.33 23.82
CA LEU A 45 -12.11 17.93 24.28
C LEU A 45 -13.00 17.00 23.44
N ALA A 46 -14.16 17.49 22.99
CA ALA A 46 -15.07 16.73 22.13
C ALA A 46 -14.42 16.37 20.78
N ASP A 47 -13.70 17.32 20.18
CA ASP A 47 -13.01 17.11 18.90
C ASP A 47 -11.83 16.16 19.07
N TYR A 48 -11.10 16.27 20.18
CA TYR A 48 -10.03 15.32 20.51
C TYR A 48 -10.56 13.88 20.67
N ALA A 49 -11.70 13.71 21.34
CA ALA A 49 -12.34 12.39 21.47
C ALA A 49 -12.70 11.82 20.09
N GLY A 50 -13.24 12.66 19.20
CA GLY A 50 -13.53 12.28 17.81
C GLY A 50 -12.26 11.84 17.04
N LEU A 51 -11.14 12.56 17.20
CA LEU A 51 -9.87 12.18 16.59
C LEU A 51 -9.35 10.84 17.11
N LEU A 52 -9.46 10.57 18.42
CA LEU A 52 -9.06 9.30 19.01
C LEU A 52 -9.91 8.13 18.50
N ASP A 53 -11.23 8.31 18.37
CA ASP A 53 -12.12 7.29 17.81
C ASP A 53 -11.82 7.02 16.33
N CYS A 54 -11.56 8.06 15.54
CA CYS A 54 -11.12 7.92 14.16
C CYS A 54 -9.81 7.12 14.08
N LYS A 55 -8.84 7.44 14.94
CA LYS A 55 -7.55 6.71 15.01
C LYS A 55 -7.76 5.25 15.38
N ARG A 56 -8.61 4.96 16.37
CA ARG A 56 -8.97 3.60 16.79
C ARG A 56 -9.59 2.80 15.64
N ARG A 57 -10.58 3.36 14.94
CA ARG A 57 -11.22 2.72 13.78
C ARG A 57 -10.25 2.47 12.63
N LEU A 58 -9.32 3.40 12.39
CA LEU A 58 -8.27 3.21 11.39
C LEU A 58 -7.35 2.05 11.77
N GLN A 59 -6.90 1.98 13.02
CA GLN A 59 -6.07 0.87 13.50
C GLN A 59 -6.78 -0.49 13.39
N GLU A 60 -8.04 -0.57 13.79
CA GLU A 60 -8.84 -1.80 13.65
C GLU A 60 -8.96 -2.24 12.18
N THR A 61 -9.10 -1.28 11.26
CA THR A 61 -9.17 -1.53 9.82
C THR A 61 -7.82 -1.94 9.26
N GLU A 62 -6.73 -1.29 9.66
CA GLU A 62 -5.35 -1.62 9.25
C GLU A 62 -4.97 -3.04 9.69
N LEU A 63 -5.27 -3.43 10.92
CA LEU A 63 -5.04 -4.79 11.43
C LEU A 63 -5.82 -5.83 10.62
N THR A 64 -7.05 -5.50 10.23
CA THR A 64 -7.88 -6.35 9.36
C THR A 64 -7.23 -6.51 7.99
N ILE A 65 -6.79 -5.41 7.38
CA ILE A 65 -6.10 -5.42 6.09
C ILE A 65 -4.80 -6.23 6.18
N GLU A 66 -4.00 -6.07 7.23
CA GLU A 66 -2.76 -6.83 7.42
C GLU A 66 -2.99 -8.34 7.50
N GLN A 67 -4.05 -8.79 8.17
CA GLN A 67 -4.41 -10.21 8.23
C GLN A 67 -4.83 -10.77 6.86
N PHE A 68 -5.46 -9.96 6.01
CA PHE A 68 -5.78 -10.33 4.63
C PHE A 68 -4.60 -10.15 3.65
N VAL A 69 -3.67 -9.25 3.95
CA VAL A 69 -2.47 -8.93 3.17
C VAL A 69 -1.28 -9.81 3.56
N ALA A 70 -1.32 -10.50 4.71
CA ALA A 70 -0.45 -11.61 5.08
C ALA A 70 -0.62 -12.74 4.05
N GLY A 71 -0.02 -12.51 2.88
CA GLY A 71 -0.26 -13.27 1.69
C GLY A 71 0.07 -14.71 1.97
N ARG A 72 -0.88 -15.60 1.72
CA ARG A 72 -0.63 -17.04 1.71
C ARG A 72 0.65 -17.26 0.92
N LYS A 73 1.74 -17.65 1.62
CA LYS A 73 3.05 -17.91 1.00
C LYS A 73 2.79 -18.78 -0.22
N SER A 74 3.11 -18.28 -1.40
CA SER A 74 2.79 -18.96 -2.65
C SER A 74 3.51 -20.30 -2.68
N ILE A 75 3.05 -21.25 -3.48
CA ILE A 75 3.71 -22.56 -3.56
C ILE A 75 5.19 -22.43 -3.98
N ILE A 76 5.53 -21.34 -4.68
CA ILE A 76 6.90 -20.99 -5.08
C ILE A 76 7.70 -20.54 -3.85
N ASP A 77 7.14 -19.68 -3.00
CA ASP A 77 7.81 -19.20 -1.78
C ASP A 77 8.05 -20.31 -0.74
N ARG A 78 7.24 -21.37 -0.78
CA ARG A 78 7.42 -22.56 0.08
C ARG A 78 8.48 -23.53 -0.43
N ASN A 79 8.86 -23.42 -1.71
CA ASN A 79 9.80 -24.34 -2.35
C ASN A 79 10.97 -23.55 -2.96
N PRO A 80 12.03 -23.28 -2.17
CA PRO A 80 13.11 -22.40 -2.61
C PRO A 80 13.85 -22.93 -3.85
N GLU A 81 13.99 -24.25 -4.00
CA GLU A 81 14.59 -24.88 -5.17
C GLU A 81 13.84 -24.55 -6.47
N VAL A 82 12.51 -24.58 -6.42
CA VAL A 82 11.64 -24.24 -7.55
C VAL A 82 11.74 -22.75 -7.85
N ALA A 83 11.79 -21.91 -6.82
CA ALA A 83 11.95 -20.46 -6.98
C ALA A 83 13.28 -20.12 -7.70
N VAL A 84 14.40 -20.70 -7.25
CA VAL A 84 15.72 -20.50 -7.88
C VAL A 84 15.71 -20.97 -9.33
N TYR A 85 15.15 -22.17 -9.59
CA TYR A 85 15.07 -22.69 -10.95
C TYR A 85 14.24 -21.78 -11.86
N LEU A 86 13.10 -21.28 -11.40
CA LEU A 86 12.28 -20.35 -12.17
C LEU A 86 13.03 -19.06 -12.51
N VAL A 87 13.70 -18.43 -11.53
CA VAL A 87 14.46 -17.19 -11.75
C VAL A 87 15.59 -17.38 -12.77
N GLN A 88 16.29 -18.52 -12.70
CA GLN A 88 17.38 -18.82 -13.65
C GLN A 88 16.91 -19.02 -15.09
N ASN A 89 15.65 -19.42 -15.30
CA ASN A 89 15.14 -19.76 -16.64
C ASN A 89 14.19 -18.71 -17.22
N PHE A 90 13.70 -17.76 -16.42
CA PHE A 90 12.83 -16.70 -16.92
C PHE A 90 13.53 -15.84 -17.98
N GLY A 91 12.83 -15.59 -19.09
CA GLY A 91 13.35 -14.81 -20.22
C GLY A 91 14.28 -15.59 -21.16
N LEU A 92 14.83 -16.73 -20.72
CA LEU A 92 15.66 -17.60 -21.56
C LEU A 92 14.84 -18.68 -22.26
N VAL A 93 13.81 -19.20 -21.59
CA VAL A 93 13.01 -20.34 -22.06
C VAL A 93 11.52 -19.99 -22.03
N PRO A 94 10.70 -20.48 -22.97
CA PRO A 94 9.25 -20.29 -22.91
C PRO A 94 8.64 -20.86 -21.62
N MET A 95 7.69 -20.12 -21.03
CA MET A 95 7.06 -20.49 -19.76
C MET A 95 6.50 -21.93 -19.73
N ASN A 96 5.91 -22.39 -20.83
CA ASN A 96 5.36 -23.75 -20.91
C ASN A 96 6.45 -24.82 -20.75
N ASP A 97 7.64 -24.59 -21.30
CA ASP A 97 8.76 -25.52 -21.24
C ASP A 97 9.42 -25.51 -19.87
N ILE A 98 9.51 -24.33 -19.24
CA ILE A 98 9.93 -24.19 -17.84
C ILE A 98 9.02 -25.03 -16.94
N LEU A 99 7.69 -24.91 -17.07
CA LEU A 99 6.74 -25.69 -16.26
C LEU A 99 6.82 -27.18 -16.54
N ARG A 100 7.03 -27.59 -17.79
CA ARG A 100 7.23 -29.00 -18.17
C ARG A 100 8.52 -29.55 -17.54
N ALA A 101 9.59 -28.77 -17.53
CA ALA A 101 10.84 -29.12 -16.86
C ALA A 101 10.69 -29.17 -15.34
N CYS A 102 9.99 -28.21 -14.72
CA CYS A 102 9.65 -28.23 -13.31
C CYS A 102 8.90 -29.51 -12.92
N LYS A 103 7.90 -29.90 -13.71
CA LYS A 103 7.12 -31.12 -13.46
C LYS A 103 7.97 -32.38 -13.50
N ARG A 104 8.97 -32.42 -14.40
CA ARG A 104 9.92 -33.53 -14.50
C ARG A 104 10.93 -33.55 -13.35
N LYS A 105 11.41 -32.39 -12.91
CA LYS A 105 12.50 -32.26 -11.94
C LYS A 105 12.04 -32.28 -10.47
N PHE A 106 10.92 -31.64 -10.16
CA PHE A 106 10.48 -31.38 -8.78
C PHE A 106 9.15 -32.03 -8.40
N SER A 107 8.56 -32.84 -9.30
CA SER A 107 7.22 -33.44 -9.19
C SER A 107 6.05 -32.48 -9.38
N ARG A 108 4.86 -33.05 -9.62
CA ARG A 108 3.64 -32.28 -9.91
C ARG A 108 3.14 -31.46 -8.70
N SER A 109 3.37 -31.93 -7.48
CA SER A 109 2.90 -31.25 -6.26
C SER A 109 3.66 -29.95 -5.97
N ARG A 110 4.92 -29.84 -6.40
CA ARG A 110 5.76 -28.65 -6.23
C ARG A 110 5.74 -27.73 -7.45
N THR A 111 5.15 -28.16 -8.56
CA THR A 111 5.09 -27.37 -9.79
C THR A 111 4.01 -26.29 -9.66
N PRO A 112 4.34 -25.01 -9.80
CA PRO A 112 3.35 -23.94 -9.75
C PRO A 112 2.45 -23.97 -10.99
N SER A 113 1.27 -23.35 -10.87
CA SER A 113 0.47 -23.05 -12.04
C SER A 113 1.15 -21.99 -12.92
N LYS A 114 0.76 -21.94 -14.20
CA LYS A 114 1.26 -20.94 -15.14
C LYS A 114 1.02 -19.51 -14.66
N SER A 115 -0.17 -19.23 -14.14
CA SER A 115 -0.52 -17.93 -13.58
C SER A 115 0.33 -17.57 -12.35
N ALA A 116 0.60 -18.54 -11.47
CA ALA A 116 1.47 -18.33 -10.31
C ALA A 116 2.91 -17.99 -10.74
N ALA A 117 3.45 -18.69 -11.74
CA ALA A 117 4.79 -18.41 -12.28
C ALA A 117 4.90 -17.00 -12.89
N TYR A 118 3.90 -16.56 -13.67
CA TYR A 118 3.88 -15.18 -14.20
C TYR A 118 3.78 -14.11 -13.11
N ARG A 119 2.91 -14.31 -12.11
CA ARG A 119 2.80 -13.38 -10.97
C ARG A 119 4.11 -13.27 -10.20
N TYR A 120 4.76 -14.41 -9.97
CA TYR A 120 6.06 -14.45 -9.33
C TYR A 120 7.12 -13.69 -10.15
N TRP A 121 7.17 -13.93 -11.46
CA TRP A 121 8.10 -13.21 -12.35
C TRP A 121 7.87 -11.69 -12.35
N ALA A 122 6.61 -11.24 -12.39
CA ALA A 122 6.27 -9.81 -12.27
C ALA A 122 6.77 -9.21 -10.94
N THR A 123 6.64 -9.96 -9.85
CA THR A 123 7.10 -9.54 -8.51
C THR A 123 8.62 -9.43 -8.46
N VAL A 124 9.34 -10.40 -9.02
CA VAL A 124 10.81 -10.38 -9.08
C VAL A 124 11.31 -9.17 -9.87
N ARG A 125 10.69 -8.87 -11.03
CA ARG A 125 11.06 -7.68 -11.83
C ARG A 125 10.81 -6.36 -11.11
N LYS A 126 9.70 -6.24 -10.37
CA LYS A 126 9.39 -5.04 -9.57
C LYS A 126 10.38 -4.84 -8.43
N LYS A 127 10.90 -5.92 -7.84
CA LYS A 127 11.90 -5.84 -6.77
C LYS A 127 13.27 -5.45 -7.32
N SER A 128 13.68 -6.01 -8.45
CA SER A 128 14.97 -5.65 -9.07
C SER A 128 15.01 -4.20 -9.54
N SER A 129 13.89 -3.64 -10.01
CA SER A 129 13.83 -2.22 -10.43
C SER A 129 13.82 -1.21 -9.28
N LYS A 130 13.57 -1.64 -8.04
CA LYS A 130 13.54 -0.76 -6.86
C LYS A 130 14.89 -0.72 -6.11
N SER A 131 15.82 -1.58 -6.49
CA SER A 131 17.16 -1.70 -5.88
C SER A 131 18.27 -1.17 -6.79
N ALA A 132 17.89 -0.52 -7.90
CA ALA A 132 18.76 0.19 -8.83
C ALA A 132 18.43 1.69 -8.74
#